data_AF-A0A0C2F979-F1
#
_entry.id   AF-A0A0C2F979-F1
#
_cell.length_a   1.000
_cell.length_b   1.000
_cell.length_c   1.000
_cell.angle_alpha   90.00
_cell.angle_beta   90.00
_cell.angle_gamma   90.00
#
_symmetry.space_group_name_H-M   'P 1'
#
loop_
_entity.id
_entity.type
_entity.pdbx_description
1 polymer ?
#
loop_
_entity_poly.entity_id
_entity_poly.type
_entity_poly.pdbx_seq_one_letter_code
_entity_poly.pdbx_strand_id
1 'polypeptide(L)'
;MWCYDTPGTINDQQVLNLFTLEELIHVLPRRLLQPRTALVPVGYSLIVAGVARLDVTECVGASSVLLTAFVSDDLPLNCMPTVEVEAFLKENVGTEALVVPKGKDRLSKWPDLQGREFELQGIEGDAGVADIVLSSIGWVLVSTSSPLVRLRCFTPGAKGLTTRTPLLPYAATLRGKRIPGTRFYKVFSSVFQ
;
A
#
# COMPACT_ATOMS: atom_id res chain seq x y z
N MET A 1 -12.32 -27.56 -33.86
CA MET A 1 -12.35 -27.41 -32.38
C MET A 1 -12.76 -25.97 -32.11
N TRP A 2 -13.90 -25.76 -31.45
CA TRP A 2 -14.44 -24.42 -31.20
C TRP A 2 -14.07 -24.00 -29.78
N CYS A 3 -13.56 -22.78 -29.60
CA CYS A 3 -13.39 -22.14 -28.31
C CYS A 3 -14.51 -21.12 -28.18
N TYR A 4 -15.40 -21.30 -27.21
CA TYR A 4 -16.50 -20.37 -26.95
C TYR A 4 -16.05 -19.39 -25.87
N ASP A 5 -16.08 -18.11 -26.21
CA ASP A 5 -15.76 -17.05 -25.26
C ASP A 5 -16.91 -16.93 -24.24
N THR A 6 -16.59 -17.06 -22.95
CA THR A 6 -17.56 -16.83 -21.87
C THR A 6 -17.52 -15.36 -21.47
N PRO A 7 -18.67 -14.69 -21.27
CA PRO A 7 -18.70 -13.30 -20.81
C PRO A 7 -17.84 -13.13 -19.55
N GLY A 8 -16.93 -12.15 -19.58
CA GLY A 8 -16.02 -11.89 -18.45
C GLY A 8 -16.80 -11.57 -17.17
N THR A 9 -16.52 -12.32 -16.10
CA THR A 9 -17.16 -12.10 -14.80
C THR A 9 -16.56 -10.87 -14.13
N ILE A 10 -17.42 -9.93 -13.70
CA ILE A 10 -17.01 -8.78 -12.90
C ILE A 10 -16.81 -9.25 -11.44
N ASN A 11 -15.64 -9.00 -10.85
CA ASN A 11 -15.38 -9.27 -9.44
C ASN A 11 -15.62 -8.00 -8.62
N ASP A 12 -16.61 -8.03 -7.73
CA ASP A 12 -17.00 -6.87 -6.91
C ASP A 12 -15.92 -6.38 -5.93
N GLN A 13 -14.92 -7.22 -5.64
CA GLN A 13 -13.77 -6.89 -4.80
C GLN A 13 -12.65 -6.14 -5.56
N GLN A 14 -12.68 -6.14 -6.90
CA GLN A 14 -11.71 -5.38 -7.68
C GLN A 14 -12.05 -3.90 -7.69
N VAL A 15 -11.09 -3.08 -7.29
CA VAL A 15 -11.23 -1.62 -7.37
C VAL A 15 -10.87 -1.06 -8.75
N LEU A 16 -10.43 -1.89 -9.71
CA LEU A 16 -10.09 -1.45 -11.09
C LEU A 16 -11.20 -0.64 -11.74
N ASN A 17 -12.44 -1.09 -11.57
CA ASN A 17 -13.60 -0.47 -12.20
C ASN A 17 -13.94 0.91 -11.61
N LEU A 18 -13.30 1.31 -10.51
CA LEU A 18 -13.44 2.64 -9.93
C LEU A 18 -12.56 3.68 -10.62
N PHE A 19 -11.45 3.24 -11.24
CA PHE A 19 -10.48 4.11 -11.88
C PHE A 19 -10.89 4.49 -13.29
N THR A 20 -10.60 5.72 -13.68
CA THR A 20 -10.68 6.13 -15.09
C THR A 20 -9.50 5.55 -15.88
N LEU A 21 -9.58 5.54 -17.21
CA LEU A 21 -8.46 5.08 -18.05
C LEU A 21 -7.17 5.89 -17.79
N GLU A 22 -7.30 7.19 -17.54
CA GLU A 22 -6.18 8.08 -17.20
C GLU A 22 -5.58 7.80 -15.82
N GLU A 23 -6.33 7.21 -14.89
CA GLU A 23 -5.81 6.81 -13.59
C GLU A 23 -5.20 5.40 -13.66
N LEU A 24 -5.79 4.51 -14.47
CA LEU A 24 -5.32 3.14 -14.67
C LEU A 24 -3.89 3.06 -15.19
N ILE A 25 -3.46 4.00 -16.03
CA ILE A 25 -2.06 4.06 -16.50
C ILE A 25 -1.06 4.24 -15.34
N HIS A 26 -1.48 4.84 -14.23
CA HIS A 26 -0.64 5.04 -13.04
C HIS A 26 -0.75 3.87 -12.07
N VAL A 27 -1.96 3.32 -11.90
CA VAL A 27 -2.22 2.24 -10.94
C VAL A 27 -1.67 0.90 -11.41
N LEU A 28 -1.84 0.58 -12.70
CA LEU A 28 -1.40 -0.70 -13.24
C LEU A 28 0.12 -0.72 -13.45
N PRO A 29 0.82 -1.73 -12.93
CA PRO A 29 2.26 -1.84 -13.12
C PRO A 29 2.59 -2.10 -14.59
N ARG A 30 3.36 -1.19 -15.18
CA ARG A 30 3.89 -1.30 -16.56
C ARG A 30 5.35 -1.77 -16.60
N ARG A 31 5.97 -1.86 -15.44
CA ARG A 31 7.36 -2.26 -15.20
C ARG A 31 7.40 -3.21 -14.01
N LEU A 32 8.53 -3.90 -13.82
CA LEU A 32 8.75 -4.71 -12.64
C LEU A 32 8.56 -3.85 -11.37
N LEU A 33 7.73 -4.32 -10.44
CA LEU A 33 7.47 -3.62 -9.19
C LEU A 33 8.74 -3.50 -8.36
N GLN A 34 9.09 -2.26 -8.00
CA GLN A 34 10.19 -2.02 -7.07
C GLN A 34 9.67 -2.03 -5.62
N PRO A 35 10.21 -2.89 -4.74
CA PRO A 35 9.84 -2.89 -3.34
C PRO A 35 10.30 -1.58 -2.68
N ARG A 36 9.33 -0.79 -2.20
CA ARG A 36 9.59 0.49 -1.52
C ARG A 36 9.26 0.36 -0.04
N THR A 37 10.31 0.40 0.79
CA THR A 37 10.18 0.15 2.24
C THR A 37 10.16 1.45 3.04
N ALA A 38 9.20 1.54 3.97
CA ALA A 38 9.12 2.57 5.01
C ALA A 38 9.24 1.95 6.40
N LEU A 39 9.83 2.69 7.35
CA LEU A 39 9.76 2.38 8.79
C LEU A 39 8.66 3.25 9.38
N VAL A 40 7.55 2.63 9.75
CA VAL A 40 6.30 3.29 10.12
C VAL A 40 6.06 3.10 11.63
N PRO A 41 6.16 4.17 12.43
CA PRO A 41 5.88 4.10 13.87
C PRO A 41 4.41 3.86 14.18
N VAL A 42 4.13 3.42 15.41
CA VAL A 42 2.77 3.45 15.96
C VAL A 42 2.24 4.89 15.94
N GLY A 43 0.99 5.06 15.52
CA GLY A 43 0.35 6.37 15.32
C GLY A 43 0.69 7.04 13.98
N TYR A 44 1.40 6.37 13.08
CA TYR A 44 1.68 6.86 11.72
C TYR A 44 0.98 6.00 10.65
N SER A 45 0.84 6.60 9.48
CA SER A 45 0.23 5.99 8.31
C SER A 45 1.19 5.94 7.14
N LEU A 46 1.20 4.81 6.41
CA LEU A 46 1.71 4.73 5.05
C LEU A 46 0.55 4.97 4.08
N ILE A 47 0.67 6.02 3.28
CA ILE A 47 -0.30 6.40 2.27
C ILE A 47 0.25 5.99 0.89
N VAL A 48 -0.57 5.31 0.11
CA VAL A 48 -0.30 4.95 -1.29
C VAL A 48 -1.22 5.80 -2.16
N ALA A 49 -0.69 6.86 -2.75
CA ALA A 49 -1.48 7.82 -3.52
C ALA A 49 -2.74 8.25 -2.72
N GLY A 50 -3.85 8.58 -3.37
CA GLY A 50 -5.16 8.73 -2.72
C GLY A 50 -6.00 7.44 -2.72
N VAL A 51 -5.36 6.27 -2.88
CA VAL A 51 -6.07 5.00 -3.19
C VAL A 51 -5.94 3.95 -2.11
N ALA A 52 -4.92 4.03 -1.25
CA ALA A 52 -4.82 3.15 -0.10
C ALA A 52 -4.05 3.80 1.04
N ARG A 53 -4.31 3.31 2.25
CA ARG A 53 -3.71 3.81 3.48
C ARG A 53 -3.55 2.65 4.47
N LEU A 54 -2.45 2.61 5.20
CA LEU A 54 -2.20 1.63 6.26
C LEU A 54 -1.75 2.36 7.51
N ASP A 55 -2.58 2.30 8.54
CA ASP A 55 -2.32 2.90 9.85
C ASP A 55 -1.73 1.85 10.79
N VAL A 56 -0.62 2.18 11.43
CA VAL A 56 -0.03 1.35 12.48
C VAL A 56 -0.62 1.78 13.81
N THR A 57 -1.59 1.02 14.31
CA THR A 57 -2.33 1.39 15.52
C THR A 57 -1.70 0.85 16.79
N GLU A 58 -1.04 -0.31 16.72
CA GLU A 58 -0.39 -0.92 17.87
C GLU A 58 0.77 -1.83 17.47
N CYS A 59 1.81 -1.85 18.29
CA CYS A 59 2.91 -2.81 18.24
C CYS A 59 3.32 -3.14 19.68
N VAL A 60 3.28 -4.41 20.06
CA VAL A 60 3.72 -4.87 21.39
C VAL A 60 5.24 -5.02 21.40
N GLY A 61 5.93 -4.40 22.36
CA GLY A 61 7.39 -4.55 22.50
C GLY A 61 8.25 -3.90 21.40
N ALA A 62 7.63 -3.19 20.45
CA ALA A 62 8.30 -2.40 19.42
C ALA A 62 7.57 -1.07 19.21
N SER A 63 8.25 -0.08 18.64
CA SER A 63 7.66 1.25 18.38
C SER A 63 7.32 1.49 16.91
N SER A 64 7.67 0.57 16.02
CA SER A 64 7.49 0.71 14.57
C SER A 64 7.53 -0.63 13.85
N VAL A 65 7.01 -0.64 12.62
CA VAL A 65 7.08 -1.77 11.68
C VAL A 65 7.70 -1.35 10.36
N LEU A 66 8.27 -2.32 9.64
CA LEU A 66 8.65 -2.11 8.25
C LEU A 66 7.46 -2.46 7.36
N LEU A 67 7.03 -1.50 6.56
CA LEU A 67 6.03 -1.71 5.51
C LEU A 67 6.73 -1.60 4.16
N THR A 68 6.71 -2.69 3.39
CA THR A 68 7.30 -2.73 2.04
C THR A 68 6.20 -2.81 1.00
N ALA A 69 5.98 -1.71 0.29
CA ALA A 69 4.93 -1.61 -0.72
C ALA A 69 5.40 -2.14 -2.08
N PHE A 70 4.57 -2.97 -2.68
CA PHE A 70 4.67 -3.50 -4.04
C PHE A 70 3.51 -2.95 -4.85
N VAL A 71 3.66 -1.71 -5.29
CA VAL A 71 2.67 -0.95 -6.05
C VAL A 71 3.39 -0.21 -7.18
N SER A 72 2.68 0.16 -8.24
CA SER A 72 3.25 0.87 -9.39
C SER A 72 4.12 2.05 -8.96
N ASP A 73 5.29 2.23 -9.57
CA ASP A 73 6.25 3.31 -9.25
C ASP A 73 5.66 4.70 -9.48
N ASP A 74 4.62 4.79 -10.31
CA ASP A 74 3.89 6.03 -10.58
C ASP A 74 2.96 6.44 -9.41
N LEU A 75 2.71 5.55 -8.44
CA LEU A 75 1.96 5.86 -7.23
C LEU A 75 2.91 6.35 -6.12
N PRO A 76 2.80 7.62 -5.67
CA PRO A 76 3.64 8.15 -4.60
C PRO A 76 3.33 7.47 -3.27
N LEU A 77 4.36 7.34 -2.44
CA LEU A 77 4.25 6.88 -1.06
C LEU A 77 4.53 8.04 -0.11
N ASN A 78 3.62 8.27 0.83
CA ASN A 78 3.79 9.26 1.89
C ASN A 78 3.71 8.57 3.25
N CYS A 79 4.48 9.05 4.22
CA CYS A 79 4.46 8.53 5.58
C CYS A 79 4.37 9.69 6.56
N MET A 80 3.29 9.76 7.32
CA MET A 80 2.97 10.90 8.19
C MET A 80 2.18 10.46 9.43
N PRO A 81 2.05 11.32 10.46
CA PRO A 81 1.16 11.06 11.58
C PRO A 81 -0.28 10.79 11.12
N THR A 82 -0.92 9.78 11.71
CA THR A 82 -2.28 9.33 11.33
C THR A 82 -3.31 10.46 11.42
N VAL A 83 -3.09 11.38 12.36
CA VAL A 83 -3.95 12.55 12.61
C VAL A 83 -3.91 13.59 11.49
N GLU A 84 -2.85 13.61 10.68
CA GLU A 84 -2.66 14.55 9.56
C GLU A 84 -3.22 14.02 8.24
N VAL A 85 -3.51 12.72 8.16
CA VAL A 85 -3.81 12.05 6.89
C VAL A 85 -5.07 12.59 6.22
N GLU A 86 -6.13 12.84 6.97
CA GLU A 86 -7.39 13.35 6.39
C GLU A 86 -7.21 14.75 5.78
N ALA A 87 -6.46 15.63 6.46
CA ALA A 87 -6.13 16.95 5.93
C ALA A 87 -5.26 16.83 4.68
N PHE A 88 -4.21 16.01 4.74
CA PHE A 88 -3.32 15.77 3.61
C PHE A 88 -4.07 15.23 2.39
N LEU A 89 -4.93 14.22 2.55
CA LEU A 89 -5.72 13.65 1.46
C LEU A 89 -6.62 14.71 0.81
N LYS A 90 -7.32 15.52 1.61
CA LYS A 90 -8.23 16.56 1.12
C LYS A 90 -7.50 17.67 0.36
N GLU A 91 -6.35 18.11 0.86
CA GLU A 91 -5.58 19.22 0.30
C GLU A 91 -4.80 18.84 -0.98
N ASN A 92 -4.46 17.56 -1.14
CA ASN A 92 -3.57 17.10 -2.20
C ASN A 92 -4.27 16.37 -3.36
N VAL A 93 -5.60 16.44 -3.43
CA VAL A 93 -6.34 15.83 -4.55
C VAL A 93 -5.99 16.52 -5.85
N GLY A 94 -5.64 15.72 -6.85
CA GLY A 94 -5.24 16.20 -8.18
C GLY A 94 -3.83 16.79 -8.24
N THR A 95 -3.06 16.75 -7.14
CA THR A 95 -1.64 17.11 -7.14
C THR A 95 -0.77 15.87 -7.36
N GLU A 96 0.52 16.10 -7.63
CA GLU A 96 1.52 15.04 -7.78
C GLU A 96 1.75 14.24 -6.48
N ALA A 97 1.32 14.77 -5.33
CA ALA A 97 1.47 14.10 -4.04
C ALA A 97 0.51 12.90 -3.88
N LEU A 98 -0.62 12.90 -4.60
CA LEU A 98 -1.55 11.76 -4.64
C LEU A 98 -1.58 11.06 -6.00
N VAL A 99 -1.40 11.78 -7.13
CA VAL A 99 -1.51 11.27 -8.51
C VAL A 99 -2.91 10.74 -8.90
N VAL A 100 -3.54 9.94 -8.04
CA VAL A 100 -4.87 9.34 -8.17
C VAL A 100 -5.58 9.46 -6.82
N PRO A 101 -6.87 9.82 -6.74
CA PRO A 101 -7.77 10.17 -7.85
C PRO A 101 -7.41 11.52 -8.51
N LYS A 102 -7.64 11.62 -9.81
CA LYS A 102 -7.22 12.78 -10.64
C LYS A 102 -8.40 13.47 -11.29
N GLY A 103 -8.60 14.75 -10.96
CA GLY A 103 -9.59 15.61 -11.61
C GLY A 103 -10.49 16.32 -10.59
N LYS A 104 -10.97 17.51 -10.97
CA LYS A 104 -11.68 18.44 -10.06
C LYS A 104 -12.94 17.85 -9.44
N ASP A 105 -13.69 17.05 -10.20
CA ASP A 105 -14.93 16.41 -9.74
C ASP A 105 -14.74 14.94 -9.33
N ARG A 106 -13.49 14.46 -9.17
CA ARG A 106 -13.28 13.06 -8.82
C ARG A 106 -13.64 12.76 -7.38
N LEU A 107 -13.37 13.65 -6.43
CA LEU A 107 -13.66 13.40 -5.01
C LEU A 107 -15.13 13.07 -4.75
N SER A 108 -16.06 13.73 -5.44
CA SER A 108 -17.49 13.47 -5.27
C SER A 108 -17.94 12.13 -5.85
N LYS A 109 -17.17 11.56 -6.78
CA LYS A 109 -17.41 10.26 -7.42
C LYS A 109 -16.50 9.15 -6.90
N TRP A 110 -15.49 9.51 -6.11
CA TRP A 110 -14.52 8.59 -5.55
C TRP A 110 -15.07 8.04 -4.25
N PRO A 111 -15.20 6.72 -4.08
CA PRO A 111 -15.68 6.18 -2.82
C PRO A 111 -14.75 6.54 -1.67
N ASP A 112 -15.33 6.85 -0.53
CA ASP A 112 -14.56 7.10 0.69
C ASP A 112 -13.66 5.91 1.01
N LEU A 113 -12.47 6.21 1.53
CA LEU A 113 -11.56 5.21 2.04
C LEU A 113 -12.15 4.63 3.33
N GLN A 114 -12.61 3.38 3.25
CA GLN A 114 -13.16 2.67 4.41
C GLN A 114 -12.13 1.67 4.93
N GLY A 115 -12.03 1.58 6.25
CA GLY A 115 -10.98 0.83 6.93
C GLY A 115 -11.42 -0.56 7.37
N ARG A 116 -10.48 -1.51 7.33
CA ARG A 116 -10.56 -2.82 7.97
C ARG A 116 -9.37 -2.99 8.93
N GLU A 117 -9.64 -3.58 10.08
CA GLU A 117 -8.61 -3.89 11.06
C GLU A 117 -7.96 -5.26 10.78
N PHE A 118 -6.67 -5.33 11.04
CA PHE A 118 -5.86 -6.53 10.90
C PHE A 118 -5.00 -6.69 12.14
N GLU A 119 -5.08 -7.85 12.76
CA GLU A 119 -4.21 -8.27 13.84
C GLU A 119 -3.27 -9.35 13.30
N LEU A 120 -1.97 -9.13 13.41
CA LEU A 120 -0.95 -10.05 12.92
C LEU A 120 0.00 -10.42 14.05
N GLN A 121 0.35 -11.70 14.12
CA GLN A 121 1.34 -12.21 15.05
C GLN A 121 2.72 -12.12 14.44
N GLY A 122 3.66 -11.49 15.15
CA GLY A 122 5.05 -11.42 14.71
C GLY A 122 5.67 -12.80 14.56
N ILE A 123 6.64 -12.88 13.66
CA ILE A 123 7.49 -14.06 13.53
C ILE A 123 8.92 -13.67 13.93
N GLU A 124 9.64 -14.61 14.52
CA GLU A 124 11.06 -14.39 14.82
C GLU A 124 11.90 -14.37 13.53
N GLY A 125 12.95 -13.56 13.52
CA GLY A 125 13.86 -13.41 12.39
C GLY A 125 13.48 -12.29 11.42
N ASP A 126 14.03 -12.37 10.21
CA ASP A 126 13.97 -11.28 9.22
C ASP A 126 12.87 -11.44 8.16
N ALA A 127 12.06 -12.50 8.26
CA ALA A 127 10.95 -12.73 7.34
C ALA A 127 9.77 -11.79 7.67
N GLY A 128 9.05 -11.37 6.64
CA GLY A 128 7.80 -10.65 6.80
C GLY A 128 6.69 -11.58 7.29
N VAL A 129 5.75 -10.98 8.02
CA VAL A 129 4.66 -11.66 8.73
C VAL A 129 3.51 -11.97 7.77
N ALA A 130 3.06 -10.98 7.00
CA ALA A 130 1.92 -11.11 6.10
C ALA A 130 1.99 -10.06 4.97
N ASP A 131 1.35 -10.38 3.85
CA ASP A 131 0.99 -9.38 2.85
C ASP A 131 -0.41 -8.84 3.17
N ILE A 132 -0.54 -7.52 3.30
CA ILE A 132 -1.82 -6.83 3.17
C ILE A 132 -2.07 -6.59 1.67
N VAL A 133 -3.05 -7.30 1.12
CA VAL A 133 -3.44 -7.18 -0.28
C VAL A 133 -4.31 -5.93 -0.46
N LEU A 134 -3.94 -5.12 -1.44
CA LEU A 134 -4.69 -3.96 -1.91
C LEU A 134 -5.18 -4.29 -3.33
N SER A 135 -6.30 -5.01 -3.45
CA SER A 135 -6.72 -5.62 -4.73
C SER A 135 -6.53 -4.66 -5.89
N SER A 136 -5.87 -5.13 -6.96
CA SER A 136 -5.63 -4.37 -8.19
C SER A 136 -4.72 -3.14 -8.10
N ILE A 137 -4.33 -2.70 -6.90
CA ILE A 137 -3.33 -1.65 -6.67
C ILE A 137 -1.96 -2.29 -6.40
N GLY A 138 -1.94 -3.38 -5.63
CA GLY A 138 -0.74 -4.12 -5.27
C GLY A 138 -0.86 -4.78 -3.89
N TRP A 139 0.24 -4.81 -3.14
CA TRP A 139 0.23 -5.29 -1.75
C TRP A 139 1.32 -4.62 -0.92
N VAL A 140 1.20 -4.74 0.40
CA VAL A 140 2.20 -4.26 1.35
C VAL A 140 2.63 -5.43 2.24
N LEU A 141 3.91 -5.76 2.21
CA LEU A 141 4.50 -6.71 3.14
C LEU A 141 4.72 -6.03 4.49
N VAL A 142 4.19 -6.64 5.54
CA VAL A 142 4.39 -6.24 6.93
C VAL A 142 5.56 -7.05 7.50
N SER A 143 6.60 -6.39 7.99
CA SER A 143 7.73 -7.04 8.65
C SER A 143 7.98 -6.40 10.01
N THR A 144 7.95 -7.21 11.06
CA THR A 144 8.09 -6.77 12.44
C THR A 144 8.58 -7.92 13.31
N SER A 145 9.40 -7.60 14.32
CA SER A 145 9.77 -8.50 15.41
C SER A 145 8.82 -8.39 16.61
N SER A 146 7.83 -7.50 16.54
CA SER A 146 6.80 -7.35 17.56
C SER A 146 5.93 -8.59 17.64
N PRO A 147 5.69 -9.19 18.83
CA PRO A 147 4.81 -10.36 18.96
C PRO A 147 3.40 -10.13 18.42
N LEU A 148 2.92 -8.89 18.45
CA LEU A 148 1.60 -8.52 17.97
C LEU A 148 1.62 -7.12 17.35
N VAL A 149 1.14 -7.01 16.11
CA VAL A 149 0.89 -5.73 15.45
C VAL A 149 -0.59 -5.63 15.07
N ARG A 150 -1.18 -4.46 15.33
CA ARG A 150 -2.49 -4.08 14.79
C ARG A 150 -2.34 -3.00 13.75
N LEU A 151 -3.03 -3.20 12.64
CA LEU A 151 -3.09 -2.29 11.51
C LEU A 151 -4.54 -1.96 11.20
N ARG A 152 -4.80 -0.73 10.78
CA ARG A 152 -6.06 -0.38 10.14
C ARG A 152 -5.77 0.05 8.71
N CYS A 153 -6.21 -0.74 7.74
CA CYS A 153 -5.92 -0.48 6.32
C CYS A 153 -7.18 -0.05 5.59
N PHE A 154 -7.04 0.86 4.64
CA PHE A 154 -8.14 1.48 3.93
C PHE A 154 -7.95 1.41 2.43
N THR A 155 -9.06 1.16 1.73
CA THR A 155 -9.22 1.24 0.27
C THR A 155 -10.60 1.83 -0.04
N PRO A 156 -10.87 2.26 -1.28
CA PRO A 156 -12.19 2.76 -1.66
C PRO A 156 -13.28 1.73 -1.32
N GLY A 157 -14.20 2.10 -0.41
CA GLY A 157 -15.26 1.23 0.07
C GLY A 157 -14.79 -0.06 0.79
N ALA A 158 -13.55 -0.09 1.32
CA ALA A 158 -12.92 -1.25 1.96
C ALA A 158 -12.84 -2.50 1.05
N LYS A 159 -12.93 -2.31 -0.27
CA LYS A 159 -12.89 -3.39 -1.25
C LYS A 159 -11.49 -3.92 -1.43
N GLY A 160 -11.37 -5.24 -1.58
CA GLY A 160 -10.11 -5.86 -1.95
C GLY A 160 -9.02 -5.83 -0.87
N LEU A 161 -9.39 -5.55 0.38
CA LEU A 161 -8.52 -5.64 1.55
C LEU A 161 -8.57 -7.05 2.13
N THR A 162 -7.46 -7.78 2.04
CA THR A 162 -7.31 -9.10 2.65
C THR A 162 -5.87 -9.34 3.07
N THR A 163 -5.64 -10.37 3.88
CA THR A 163 -4.30 -10.85 4.19
C THR A 163 -3.99 -12.11 3.40
N ARG A 164 -2.70 -12.39 3.20
CA ARG A 164 -2.20 -13.68 2.71
C ARG A 164 -0.78 -13.94 3.23
N THR A 165 -0.31 -15.17 3.04
CA THR A 165 1.09 -15.53 3.23
C THR A 165 1.99 -14.67 2.33
N PRO A 166 3.11 -14.12 2.85
CA PRO A 166 4.03 -13.31 2.06
C PRO A 166 4.52 -14.01 0.80
N LEU A 167 4.39 -13.36 -0.36
CA LEU A 167 5.00 -13.88 -1.59
C LEU A 167 6.52 -13.71 -1.60
N LEU A 168 7.01 -12.63 -1.01
CA LEU A 168 8.43 -12.28 -0.94
C LEU A 168 8.80 -11.96 0.51
N PRO A 169 8.86 -12.97 1.41
CA PRO A 169 8.99 -12.77 2.85
C PRO A 169 10.26 -11.97 3.23
N TYR A 170 11.34 -12.10 2.46
CA TYR A 170 12.60 -11.40 2.76
C TYR A 170 12.77 -10.07 2.03
N ALA A 171 11.74 -9.56 1.32
CA ALA A 171 11.91 -8.33 0.54
C ALA A 171 12.30 -7.12 1.38
N ALA A 172 11.86 -7.06 2.64
CA ALA A 172 12.27 -6.00 3.55
C ALA A 172 13.78 -6.01 3.79
N THR A 173 14.46 -7.15 3.79
CA THR A 173 15.92 -7.25 4.04
C THR A 173 16.75 -6.68 2.90
N LEU A 174 16.20 -6.68 1.69
CA LEU A 174 16.82 -6.13 0.49
C LEU A 174 16.75 -4.60 0.43
N ARG A 175 16.17 -3.92 1.43
CA ARG A 175 16.11 -2.45 1.46
C ARG A 175 17.51 -1.83 1.49
N GLY A 176 17.69 -0.72 0.81
CA GLY A 176 18.94 0.05 0.84
C GLY A 176 19.12 0.85 2.13
N LYS A 177 20.07 1.80 2.11
CA LYS A 177 20.31 2.71 3.26
C LYS A 177 19.10 3.60 3.54
N ARG A 178 18.94 4.01 4.80
CA ARG A 178 17.92 4.97 5.21
C ARG A 178 18.10 6.29 4.47
N ILE A 179 17.00 6.87 3.96
CA ILE A 179 17.03 8.20 3.34
C ILE A 179 16.96 9.24 4.47
N PRO A 180 17.98 10.11 4.64
CA PRO A 180 18.01 11.10 5.71
C PRO A 180 16.78 12.00 5.73
N GLY A 181 16.28 12.31 6.92
CA GLY A 181 15.11 13.18 7.10
C GLY A 181 13.76 12.56 6.73
N THR A 182 13.72 11.29 6.27
CA THR A 182 12.47 10.64 5.86
C THR A 182 12.21 9.33 6.58
N ARG A 183 11.00 8.80 6.36
CA ARG A 183 10.61 7.47 6.83
C ARG A 183 10.95 6.32 5.87
N PHE A 184 11.63 6.60 4.76
CA PHE A 184 11.85 5.65 3.67
C PHE A 184 13.31 5.17 3.57
N TYR A 185 13.48 3.98 2.99
CA TYR A 185 14.77 3.44 2.59
C TYR A 185 14.97 3.61 1.09
N LYS A 186 16.23 3.72 0.65
CA LYS A 186 16.54 3.68 -0.78
C LYS A 186 16.13 2.32 -1.35
N VAL A 187 15.54 2.32 -2.55
CA VAL A 187 15.34 1.09 -3.31
C VAL A 187 16.71 0.52 -3.65
N PHE A 188 16.90 -0.76 -3.39
CA PHE A 188 18.13 -1.44 -3.78
C PHE A 188 18.04 -1.78 -5.26
N SER A 189 18.76 -1.02 -6.10
CA SER A 189 18.98 -1.38 -7.49
C SER A 189 20.27 -2.18 -7.58
N SER A 190 20.19 -3.44 -8.01
CA SER A 190 21.35 -4.24 -8.39
C SER A 190 21.96 -3.83 -9.74
N VAL A 191 21.74 -2.58 -10.18
CA VAL A 191 22.42 -2.02 -11.34
C VAL A 191 23.76 -1.51 -10.82
N PHE A 192 24.86 -2.03 -11.37
CA PHE A 192 26.26 -1.97 -10.88
C PHE A 192 26.65 -3.12 -9.93
N GLN A 193 26.73 -4.31 -10.48
CA GLN A 193 27.89 -5.19 -10.27
C GLN A 193 28.67 -5.29 -11.58
#